data_AF-A0A9W7XLT6-F1
#
_entry.id   AF-A0A9W7XLT6-F1
#
_cell.length_a   1.000
_cell.length_b   1.000
_cell.length_c   1.000
_cell.angle_alpha   90.00
_cell.angle_beta   90.00
_cell.angle_gamma   90.00
#
_symmetry.space_group_name_H-M   'P 1'
#
loop_
_entity.id
_entity.type
_entity.pdbx_description
1 polymer ?
#
loop_
_entity_poly.entity_id
_entity_poly.type
_entity_poly.pdbx_seq_one_letter_code
_entity_poly.pdbx_strand_id
1 'polypeptide(L)'
;MHSLRQNAIASAKTATKFGLILGTLGRQGNPKVLEELMERLNRRNIAYETVLLSEIFPQKLAQFPDIDCWVQVACPRLSIDWGYAFPKPLLTPYEANVALYAAVWQNVYPMDFYAFDSLGP
;
A
#
# COMPACT_ATOMS: atom_id res chain seq x y z
N MET A 1 -10.80 0.97 14.62
CA MET A 1 -10.05 0.38 13.48
C MET A 1 -10.17 1.25 12.23
N HIS A 2 -11.38 1.57 11.75
CA HIS A 2 -11.58 2.43 10.57
C HIS A 2 -10.90 3.81 10.67
N SER A 3 -10.94 4.46 11.83
CA SER A 3 -10.29 5.77 12.03
C SER A 3 -8.77 5.75 11.81
N LEU A 4 -8.08 4.69 12.28
CA LEU A 4 -6.63 4.55 12.07
C LEU A 4 -6.28 4.42 10.58
N ARG A 5 -7.10 3.68 9.83
CA ARG A 5 -6.87 3.48 8.39
C ARG A 5 -7.21 4.72 7.58
N GLN A 6 -8.30 5.41 7.93
CA GLN A 6 -8.63 6.71 7.34
C GLN A 6 -7.53 7.76 7.58
N ASN A 7 -6.93 7.79 8.79
CA ASN A 7 -5.82 8.68 9.07
C ASN A 7 -4.60 8.36 8.22
N ALA A 8 -4.25 7.09 8.04
CA ALA A 8 -3.13 6.71 7.18
C ALA A 8 -3.37 7.04 5.70
N ILE A 9 -4.61 6.84 5.21
CA ILE A 9 -5.01 7.26 3.86
C ILE A 9 -4.91 8.80 3.73
N ALA A 10 -5.35 9.54 4.75
CA ALA A 10 -5.25 11.00 4.74
C ALA A 10 -3.79 11.47 4.71
N SER A 11 -2.90 10.85 5.49
CA SER A 11 -1.46 11.14 5.43
C SER A 11 -0.84 10.80 4.07
N ALA A 12 -1.30 9.73 3.42
CA ALA A 12 -0.81 9.34 2.10
C ALA A 12 -1.26 10.29 0.97
N LYS A 13 -2.37 11.01 1.13
CA LYS A 13 -2.83 12.01 0.15
C LYS A 13 -1.86 13.17 -0.01
N THR A 14 -1.03 13.44 0.99
CA THR A 14 -0.01 14.50 0.97
C THR A 14 1.40 13.97 0.73
N ALA A 15 1.56 12.66 0.50
CA ALA A 15 2.87 12.04 0.26
C ALA A 15 3.42 12.44 -1.12
N THR A 16 4.72 12.74 -1.18
CA THR A 16 5.41 13.14 -2.42
C THR A 16 6.16 12.00 -3.06
N LYS A 17 6.62 11.03 -2.26
CA LYS A 17 7.28 9.81 -2.72
C LYS A 17 6.67 8.55 -2.08
N PHE A 18 6.30 7.59 -2.92
CA PHE A 18 5.72 6.31 -2.50
C PHE A 18 6.74 5.19 -2.55
N GLY A 19 6.65 4.24 -1.63
CA GLY A 19 7.37 2.98 -1.69
C GLY A 19 6.40 1.85 -1.99
N LEU A 20 6.65 1.11 -3.07
CA LEU A 20 5.85 -0.04 -3.46
C LEU A 20 6.57 -1.32 -3.04
N ILE A 21 5.91 -2.15 -2.25
CA ILE A 21 6.47 -3.41 -1.76
C ILE A 21 5.79 -4.57 -2.47
N LEU A 22 6.56 -5.42 -3.13
CA LEU A 22 6.09 -6.72 -3.61
C LEU A 22 6.58 -7.82 -2.66
N GLY A 23 5.62 -8.52 -2.03
CA GLY A 23 5.92 -9.67 -1.20
C GLY A 23 6.46 -10.83 -2.03
N THR A 24 7.56 -11.45 -1.60
CA THR A 24 8.18 -12.60 -2.30
C THR A 24 8.11 -13.92 -1.52
N LEU A 25 7.56 -13.92 -0.31
CA LEU A 25 7.45 -15.13 0.51
C LEU A 25 6.20 -15.93 0.15
N GLY A 26 6.40 -17.18 -0.28
CA GLY A 26 5.32 -18.10 -0.61
C GLY A 26 4.51 -17.64 -1.83
N ARG A 27 3.18 -17.67 -1.72
CA ARG A 27 2.25 -17.15 -2.76
C ARG A 27 1.73 -15.74 -2.42
N GLN A 28 2.50 -14.97 -1.66
CA GLN A 28 2.17 -13.57 -1.40
C GLN A 28 2.55 -12.71 -2.61
N GLY A 29 1.84 -11.59 -2.76
CA GLY A 29 2.11 -10.62 -3.82
C GLY A 29 1.48 -10.95 -5.16
N ASN A 30 1.34 -9.92 -5.98
CA ASN A 30 0.77 -9.99 -7.31
C ASN A 30 1.47 -8.94 -8.20
N PRO A 31 2.35 -9.34 -9.12
CA PRO A 31 3.06 -8.42 -9.99
C PRO A 31 2.14 -7.52 -10.81
N LYS A 32 0.97 -8.02 -11.22
CA LYS A 32 0.00 -7.23 -11.99
C LYS A 32 -0.56 -6.05 -11.18
N VAL A 33 -0.90 -6.28 -9.90
CA VAL A 33 -1.34 -5.21 -9.00
C VAL A 33 -0.23 -4.19 -8.77
N LEU A 34 1.02 -4.65 -8.68
CA LEU A 34 2.17 -3.74 -8.60
C LEU A 34 2.29 -2.88 -9.86
N GLU A 35 2.19 -3.47 -11.05
CA GLU A 35 2.23 -2.76 -12.34
C GLU A 35 1.12 -1.70 -12.42
N GLU A 36 -0.12 -2.05 -12.03
CA GLU A 36 -1.25 -1.12 -11.99
C GLU A 36 -1.00 0.06 -11.02
N LEU A 37 -0.42 -0.19 -9.85
CA LEU A 37 -0.02 0.87 -8.92
C LEU A 37 1.08 1.77 -9.49
N MET A 38 2.10 1.18 -10.14
CA MET A 38 3.17 1.92 -10.81
C MET A 38 2.61 2.83 -11.91
N GLU A 39 1.74 2.31 -12.77
CA GLU A 39 1.07 3.10 -13.81
C GLU A 39 0.27 4.25 -13.22
N ARG A 40 -0.48 4.02 -12.15
CA ARG A 40 -1.28 5.06 -11.49
C ARG A 40 -0.41 6.18 -10.93
N LEU A 41 0.71 5.85 -10.29
CA LEU A 41 1.67 6.84 -9.77
C LEU A 41 2.35 7.61 -10.90
N ASN A 42 2.77 6.91 -11.97
CA ASN A 42 3.32 7.52 -13.18
C ASN A 42 2.36 8.53 -13.81
N ARG A 43 1.08 8.17 -14.01
CA ARG A 43 0.04 9.06 -14.59
C ARG A 43 -0.18 10.33 -13.78
N ARG A 44 0.17 10.33 -12.49
CA ARG A 44 0.05 11.47 -11.57
C ARG A 44 1.36 12.22 -11.34
N ASN A 45 2.45 11.79 -11.98
CA ASN A 45 3.81 12.31 -11.74
C ASN A 45 4.22 12.24 -10.26
N ILE A 46 3.80 11.20 -9.55
CA ILE A 46 4.22 10.95 -8.16
C ILE A 46 5.44 10.02 -8.20
N ALA A 47 6.52 10.42 -7.52
CA ALA A 47 7.74 9.62 -7.46
C ALA A 47 7.51 8.33 -6.66
N TYR A 48 8.14 7.23 -7.07
CA TYR A 48 8.10 5.99 -6.30
C TYR A 48 9.35 5.13 -6.47
N GLU A 49 9.53 4.22 -5.51
CA GLU A 49 10.55 3.17 -5.54
C GLU A 49 9.89 1.82 -5.30
N THR A 50 10.34 0.79 -5.99
CA THR A 50 9.84 -0.58 -5.82
C THR A 50 10.86 -1.42 -5.06
N VAL A 51 10.40 -2.13 -4.03
CA VAL A 51 11.23 -3.02 -3.20
C VAL A 51 10.60 -4.40 -3.13
N LEU A 52 11.40 -5.43 -3.35
CA LEU A 52 10.98 -6.82 -3.21
C LEU A 52 11.43 -7.34 -1.84
N LEU A 53 10.48 -7.82 -1.03
CA LEU A 53 10.76 -8.29 0.33
C LEU A 53 10.06 -9.62 0.62
N SER A 54 10.80 -10.57 1.20
CA SER A 54 10.20 -11.79 1.74
C SER A 54 9.37 -11.49 2.99
N GLU A 55 9.89 -10.61 3.85
CA GLU A 55 9.27 -10.21 5.10
C GLU A 55 9.38 -8.69 5.29
N ILE A 56 8.30 -8.09 5.78
CA ILE A 56 8.14 -6.64 5.91
C ILE A 56 8.15 -6.29 7.40
N PHE A 57 9.17 -5.52 7.81
CA PHE A 57 9.36 -5.10 9.20
C PHE A 57 9.51 -3.58 9.29
N PRO A 58 9.02 -2.94 10.37
CA PRO A 58 9.16 -1.50 10.56
C PRO A 58 10.60 -1.01 10.45
N GLN A 59 11.56 -1.74 11.03
CA GLN A 59 12.97 -1.37 11.04
C GLN A 59 13.58 -1.36 9.64
N LYS A 60 13.15 -2.28 8.75
CA LYS A 60 13.65 -2.36 7.37
C LYS A 60 13.11 -1.20 6.53
N LEU A 61 11.82 -0.88 6.67
CA LEU A 61 11.22 0.25 5.96
C LEU A 61 11.75 1.60 6.47
N ALA A 62 12.13 1.69 7.75
CA ALA A 62 12.76 2.89 8.30
C ALA A 62 14.14 3.23 7.69
N GLN A 63 14.77 2.30 6.95
CA GLN A 63 16.03 2.54 6.26
C GLN A 63 15.88 3.37 4.97
N PHE A 64 14.65 3.68 4.55
CA PHE A 64 14.34 4.52 3.39
C PHE A 64 13.70 5.83 3.86
N PRO A 65 14.49 6.81 4.34
CA PRO A 65 13.97 8.03 4.97
C PRO A 65 13.25 8.96 3.99
N ASP A 66 13.49 8.81 2.70
CA ASP A 66 12.91 9.59 1.61
C ASP A 66 11.53 9.07 1.16
N ILE A 67 11.08 7.93 1.67
CA ILE A 67 9.73 7.40 1.40
C ILE A 67 8.73 7.96 2.41
N ASP A 68 7.68 8.61 1.89
CA ASP A 68 6.63 9.22 2.71
C ASP A 68 5.52 8.24 3.07
N CYS A 69 5.21 7.31 2.16
CA CYS A 69 4.14 6.33 2.31
C CYS A 69 4.51 5.01 1.63
N TRP A 70 4.17 3.90 2.28
CA TRP A 70 4.35 2.56 1.75
C TRP A 70 3.02 1.94 1.31
N VAL A 71 3.04 1.23 0.19
CA VAL A 71 1.95 0.37 -0.27
C VAL A 71 2.51 -1.03 -0.38
N GLN A 72 1.87 -1.99 0.27
CA GLN A 72 2.31 -3.39 0.22
C GLN A 72 1.34 -4.25 -0.59
N VAL A 73 1.92 -4.95 -1.58
CA VAL A 73 1.29 -6.02 -2.35
C VAL A 73 1.82 -7.33 -1.78
N ALA A 74 1.31 -7.70 -0.60
CA ALA A 74 1.66 -8.92 0.13
C ALA A 74 0.47 -9.34 1.03
N CYS A 75 0.72 -9.75 2.28
CA CYS A 75 -0.34 -10.08 3.22
C CYS A 75 -1.11 -8.82 3.68
N PRO A 76 -2.40 -8.65 3.34
CA PRO A 76 -3.18 -7.44 3.63
C PRO A 76 -3.33 -7.15 5.13
N ARG A 77 -3.29 -8.20 5.96
CA ARG A 77 -3.36 -8.10 7.42
C ARG A 77 -2.23 -7.24 8.00
N LEU A 78 -1.08 -7.14 7.34
CA LEU A 78 0.01 -6.32 7.84
C LEU A 78 -0.37 -4.84 7.92
N SER A 79 -1.02 -4.30 6.89
CA SER A 79 -1.51 -2.91 6.89
C SER A 79 -2.69 -2.74 7.84
N ILE A 80 -3.61 -3.71 7.83
CA ILE A 80 -4.89 -3.64 8.56
C ILE A 80 -4.67 -3.79 10.08
N ASP A 81 -4.00 -4.87 10.49
CA ASP A 81 -3.81 -5.24 11.89
C ASP A 81 -2.57 -4.55 12.51
N TRP A 82 -1.50 -4.33 11.73
CA TRP A 82 -0.19 -3.91 12.26
C TRP A 82 0.33 -2.59 11.68
N GLY A 83 -0.43 -1.92 10.80
CA GLY A 83 0.04 -0.73 10.09
C GLY A 83 0.39 0.44 11.02
N TYR A 84 -0.09 0.45 12.27
CA TYR A 84 0.27 1.46 13.28
C TYR A 84 1.69 1.30 13.83
N ALA A 85 2.30 0.12 13.69
CA ALA A 85 3.66 -0.16 14.17
C ALA A 85 4.74 0.39 13.20
N PHE A 86 4.34 0.86 12.03
CA PHE A 86 5.23 1.44 11.04
C PHE A 86 5.34 2.96 11.24
N PRO A 87 6.56 3.53 11.12
CA PRO A 87 6.78 4.96 11.32
C PRO A 87 6.14 5.81 10.22
N LYS A 88 5.94 5.23 9.03
CA LYS A 88 5.28 5.82 7.88
C LYS A 88 4.00 5.03 7.55
N PRO A 89 2.97 5.65 6.96
CA PRO A 89 1.75 4.95 6.59
C PRO A 89 2.04 3.73 5.72
N LEU A 90 1.59 2.55 6.17
CA LEU A 90 1.62 1.31 5.41
C LEU A 90 0.20 0.97 4.95
N LEU A 91 -0.03 1.02 3.64
CA LEU A 91 -1.33 0.89 3.01
C LEU A 91 -1.50 -0.45 2.29
N THR A 92 -2.74 -0.89 2.14
CA THR A 92 -3.12 -1.90 1.13
C THR A 92 -3.25 -1.27 -0.26
N PRO A 93 -3.28 -2.06 -1.36
CA PRO A 93 -3.52 -1.52 -2.70
C PRO A 93 -4.85 -0.76 -2.81
N TYR A 94 -5.90 -1.27 -2.17
CA TYR A 94 -7.19 -0.58 -2.08
C TYR A 94 -7.07 0.78 -1.39
N GLU A 95 -6.41 0.85 -0.24
CA GLU A 95 -6.19 2.12 0.47
C GLU A 95 -5.36 3.11 -0.35
N ALA A 96 -4.37 2.62 -1.09
CA ALA A 96 -3.59 3.42 -2.02
C ALA A 96 -4.47 3.98 -3.14
N ASN A 97 -5.37 3.16 -3.71
CA ASN A 97 -6.34 3.62 -4.70
C ASN A 97 -7.30 4.68 -4.14
N VAL A 98 -7.71 4.58 -2.87
CA VAL A 98 -8.51 5.62 -2.20
C VAL A 98 -7.68 6.89 -1.97
N ALA A 99 -6.43 6.78 -1.53
CA ALA A 99 -5.53 7.91 -1.33
C ALA A 99 -5.25 8.64 -2.66
N LEU A 100 -5.06 7.86 -3.73
CA LEU A 100 -4.89 8.35 -5.08
C LEU A 100 -6.23 8.63 -5.77
N TYR A 101 -7.35 8.90 -5.07
CA TYR A 101 -8.64 9.30 -5.67
C TYR A 101 -9.11 8.42 -6.86
N ALA A 102 -8.69 7.16 -6.89
CA ALA A 102 -9.04 6.19 -7.92
C ALA A 102 -10.18 5.28 -7.47
N ALA A 103 -10.42 5.22 -6.16
CA ALA A 103 -11.55 4.53 -5.55
C ALA A 103 -12.19 5.41 -4.46
N VAL A 104 -13.47 5.18 -4.20
CA VAL A 104 -14.18 5.79 -3.08
C VAL A 104 -14.07 4.86 -1.87
N TRP A 105 -13.83 5.43 -0.70
CA TRP A 105 -13.82 4.66 0.55
C TRP A 105 -15.18 3.99 0.80
N GLN A 106 -15.17 2.69 0.98
CA GLN A 106 -16.34 1.87 1.33
C GLN A 106 -16.41 1.61 2.84
N ASN A 107 -17.64 1.54 3.38
CA ASN A 107 -17.87 1.20 4.79
C ASN A 107 -17.49 -0.25 5.11
N VAL A 108 -17.73 -1.16 4.17
CA VAL A 108 -17.26 -2.55 4.26
C VAL A 108 -15.87 -2.60 3.65
N TYR A 109 -14.89 -2.98 4.47
CA TYR A 109 -13.51 -3.09 3.99
C TYR A 109 -13.41 -4.31 3.06
N PRO A 110 -12.95 -4.15 1.80
CA PRO A 110 -12.83 -5.28 0.88
C PRO A 110 -11.77 -6.25 1.42
N MET A 111 -12.10 -7.54 1.50
CA MET A 111 -11.21 -8.58 2.04
C MET A 111 -10.65 -9.53 0.98
N ASP A 112 -10.91 -9.26 -0.30
CA ASP A 112 -10.65 -10.13 -1.45
C ASP A 112 -9.33 -9.83 -2.16
N PHE A 113 -8.30 -9.39 -1.43
CA PHE A 113 -7.04 -8.84 -1.96
C PHE A 113 -6.22 -9.70 -2.93
N TYR A 114 -6.53 -10.99 -3.07
CA TYR A 114 -5.85 -11.91 -4.00
C TYR A 114 -6.68 -12.24 -5.25
N ALA A 115 -7.93 -11.77 -5.33
CA ALA A 115 -8.80 -12.04 -6.47
C ALA A 115 -8.50 -11.05 -7.61
N PHE A 116 -8.47 -11.56 -8.84
CA PHE A 116 -8.34 -10.73 -10.05
C PHE A 116 -9.48 -9.71 -10.17
N ASP A 117 -10.67 -10.03 -9.66
CA ASP A 117 -11.88 -9.19 -9.66
C ASP A 117 -12.10 -8.45 -8.32
N SER A 118 -11.09 -8.42 -7.46
CA SER A 118 -11.10 -7.61 -6.24
C SER A 118 -11.31 -6.14 -6.58
N LEU A 119 -11.77 -5.32 -5.63
CA LEU A 119 -11.68 -3.85 -5.72
C LEU A 119 -10.22 -3.32 -5.65
N GLY A 120 -9.24 -4.23 -5.78
CA GLY A 120 -7.80 -4.06 -5.57
C GLY A 120 -6.91 -3.82 -6.80
N PRO A 121 -7.34 -4.00 -8.07
CA PRO A 121 -6.73 -3.40 -9.26
C PRO A 121 -6.99 -1.87 -9.39
#